data_AF-A0A380E5M4-F1
#
_entry.id   AF-A0A380E5M4-F1
#
_cell.length_a   1.000
_cell.length_b   1.000
_cell.length_c   1.000
_cell.angle_alpha   90.00
_cell.angle_beta   90.00
_cell.angle_gamma   90.00
#
_symmetry.space_group_name_H-M   'P 1'
#
loop_
_entity.id
_entity.type
_entity.pdbx_description
1 polymer ?
#
loop_
_entity_poly.entity_id
_entity_poly.type
_entity_poly.pdbx_seq_one_letter_code
_entity_poly.pdbx_strand_id
1 'polypeptide(L)'
;MTDLNLILKKKFQEISEVDDFISKASSETDYFEPVTLSHGIPGLILFLDAYQKAYNTNTEQIVHKYIMKLAPYLQKHQYNHSLFGGLSGIAFSMDIASQNGRNYQNILNNIDEVIVNEIENKMDQILQEPLNPLNYDTISGLAGIGRYLLNRVDVNATNVKALKRILTYFKDIQHSQNSWVVPQKSQFLKSDKNYFTEGNINLGLAHGVLGPMSLFALCVIKGITIENHQHILKDMYKFIVDEKFCCNDRWLQRYDLISERNHFNYIRNGWCYGNTGVMTTLFLIGQALQDDEIIQTSKKVMLQVVNDKEKI
;
A
#
# COMPACT_ATOMS: atom_id res chain seq x y z
N MET A 1 -20.26 -5.15 -26.91
CA MET A 1 -20.16 -4.80 -25.49
C MET A 1 -19.88 -6.09 -24.74
N THR A 2 -18.75 -6.19 -24.06
CA THR A 2 -18.34 -7.43 -23.39
C THR A 2 -19.18 -7.62 -22.13
N ASP A 3 -19.82 -8.79 -21.97
CA ASP A 3 -20.61 -9.08 -20.77
C ASP A 3 -19.66 -9.36 -19.59
N LEU A 4 -19.54 -8.38 -18.69
CA LEU A 4 -18.68 -8.45 -17.52
C LEU A 4 -19.09 -9.62 -16.59
N ASN A 5 -20.40 -9.91 -16.47
CA ASN A 5 -20.86 -11.01 -15.63
C ASN A 5 -20.42 -12.36 -16.19
N LEU A 6 -20.45 -12.52 -17.52
CA LEU A 6 -19.95 -13.73 -18.17
C LEU A 6 -18.45 -13.92 -17.96
N ILE A 7 -17.66 -12.84 -18.05
CA ILE A 7 -16.22 -12.89 -17.76
C ILE A 7 -15.98 -13.32 -16.31
N LEU A 8 -16.63 -12.66 -15.35
CA LEU A 8 -16.45 -12.93 -13.92
C LEU A 8 -16.85 -14.36 -13.58
N LYS A 9 -17.98 -14.85 -14.12
CA LYS A 9 -18.42 -16.23 -13.94
C LYS A 9 -17.41 -17.24 -14.48
N LYS A 10 -16.89 -17.02 -15.69
CA LYS A 10 -15.87 -17.90 -16.29
C LYS A 10 -14.58 -17.90 -15.45
N LYS A 11 -14.15 -16.73 -14.98
CA LYS A 11 -12.98 -16.60 -14.12
C LYS A 11 -13.17 -17.28 -12.77
N PHE A 12 -14.34 -17.11 -12.15
CA PHE A 12 -14.70 -17.82 -10.93
C PHE A 12 -14.66 -19.34 -11.09
N GLN A 13 -15.21 -19.88 -12.19
CA GLN A 13 -15.15 -21.31 -12.50
C GLN A 13 -13.70 -21.80 -12.66
N GLU A 14 -12.87 -21.05 -13.40
CA GLU A 14 -11.47 -21.39 -13.62
C GLU A 14 -10.68 -21.47 -12.30
N ILE A 15 -10.86 -20.51 -11.39
CA ILE A 15 -10.14 -20.51 -10.10
C ILE A 15 -10.78 -21.41 -9.02
N SER A 16 -11.98 -21.96 -9.27
CA SER A 16 -12.62 -22.88 -8.33
C SER A 16 -11.94 -24.25 -8.32
N GLU A 17 -11.34 -24.64 -9.46
CA GLU A 17 -10.51 -25.83 -9.60
C GLU A 17 -9.07 -25.53 -9.14
N VAL A 18 -8.89 -25.40 -7.82
CA VAL A 18 -7.68 -24.87 -7.18
C VAL A 18 -6.38 -25.52 -7.66
N ASP A 19 -6.35 -26.86 -7.71
CA ASP A 19 -5.13 -27.61 -8.07
C ASP A 19 -4.78 -27.43 -9.55
N ASP A 20 -5.77 -27.56 -10.44
CA ASP A 20 -5.62 -27.37 -11.88
C ASP A 20 -5.21 -25.93 -12.19
N PHE A 21 -5.86 -24.95 -11.55
CA PHE A 21 -5.53 -23.54 -11.71
C PHE A 21 -4.08 -23.24 -11.31
N ILE A 22 -3.65 -23.68 -10.13
CA ILE A 22 -2.28 -23.43 -9.67
C ILE A 22 -1.27 -24.13 -10.58
N SER A 23 -1.54 -25.36 -10.99
CA SER A 23 -0.65 -26.10 -11.90
C SER A 23 -0.50 -25.39 -13.24
N LYS A 24 -1.62 -24.92 -13.80
CA LYS A 24 -1.65 -24.15 -15.04
C LYS A 24 -0.95 -22.81 -14.89
N ALA A 25 -1.30 -22.03 -13.87
CA ALA A 25 -0.68 -20.73 -13.60
C ALA A 25 0.84 -20.84 -13.38
N SER A 26 1.31 -21.91 -12.73
CA SER A 26 2.75 -22.11 -12.48
C SER A 26 3.52 -22.64 -13.71
N SER A 27 2.84 -23.11 -14.75
CA SER A 27 3.48 -23.68 -15.96
C SER A 27 3.34 -22.80 -17.20
N GLU A 28 2.27 -22.00 -17.27
CA GLU A 28 1.98 -21.16 -18.43
C GLU A 28 2.46 -19.70 -18.28
N THR A 29 2.93 -19.30 -17.08
CA THR A 29 3.46 -17.95 -16.87
C THR A 29 4.58 -17.88 -15.84
N ASP A 30 5.62 -17.11 -16.17
CA ASP A 30 6.71 -16.79 -15.24
C ASP A 30 6.33 -15.73 -14.19
N TYR A 31 5.12 -15.16 -14.27
CA TYR A 31 4.68 -14.06 -13.40
C TYR A 31 3.89 -14.53 -12.17
N PHE A 32 3.48 -15.80 -12.11
CA PHE A 32 2.72 -16.31 -10.98
C PHE A 32 3.65 -16.63 -9.81
N GLU A 33 3.60 -15.78 -8.79
CA GLU A 33 4.36 -15.95 -7.56
C GLU A 33 3.40 -16.26 -6.40
N PRO A 34 3.23 -17.55 -6.03
CA PRO A 34 2.09 -18.02 -5.24
C PRO A 34 1.87 -17.28 -3.91
N VAL A 35 2.96 -16.86 -3.27
CA VAL A 35 2.95 -16.28 -1.91
C VAL A 35 2.80 -14.75 -1.90
N THR A 36 2.60 -14.12 -3.06
CA THR A 36 2.54 -12.67 -3.18
C THR A 36 1.12 -12.16 -3.38
N LEU A 37 0.79 -11.02 -2.77
CA LEU A 37 -0.48 -10.35 -3.05
C LEU A 37 -0.51 -9.76 -4.45
N SER A 38 0.64 -9.36 -4.98
CA SER A 38 0.73 -8.72 -6.29
C SER A 38 0.21 -9.61 -7.43
N HIS A 39 0.62 -10.88 -7.49
CA HIS A 39 0.31 -11.78 -8.61
C HIS A 39 0.15 -13.26 -8.17
N GLY A 40 -0.26 -13.50 -6.92
CA GLY A 40 -0.34 -14.82 -6.32
C GLY A 40 -1.68 -15.16 -5.67
N ILE A 41 -1.65 -16.19 -4.82
CA ILE A 41 -2.82 -16.74 -4.13
C ILE A 41 -3.56 -15.69 -3.25
N PRO A 42 -2.88 -14.81 -2.49
CA PRO A 42 -3.59 -13.79 -1.71
C PRO A 42 -4.49 -12.89 -2.56
N GLY A 43 -4.11 -12.58 -3.80
CA GLY A 43 -4.96 -11.84 -4.75
C GLY A 43 -6.21 -12.63 -5.16
N LEU A 44 -6.08 -13.94 -5.36
CA LEU A 44 -7.20 -14.84 -5.65
C LEU A 44 -8.17 -14.94 -4.47
N ILE A 45 -7.66 -15.00 -3.24
CA ILE A 45 -8.47 -15.02 -2.01
C ILE A 45 -9.33 -13.74 -1.92
N LEU A 46 -8.74 -12.57 -2.18
CA LEU A 46 -9.49 -11.30 -2.20
C LEU A 46 -10.56 -11.29 -3.30
N PHE A 47 -10.27 -11.82 -4.48
CA PHE A 47 -11.26 -11.96 -5.54
C PHE A 47 -12.42 -12.88 -5.12
N LEU A 48 -12.13 -14.03 -4.49
CA LEU A 48 -13.14 -14.99 -4.04
C LEU A 48 -14.06 -14.41 -2.96
N ASP A 49 -13.52 -13.62 -2.03
CA ASP A 49 -14.31 -12.90 -1.02
C ASP A 49 -15.21 -11.83 -1.66
N ALA A 50 -14.66 -11.03 -2.58
CA ALA A 50 -15.43 -10.02 -3.32
C ALA A 50 -16.55 -10.67 -4.17
N TYR A 51 -16.25 -11.78 -4.84
CA TYR A 51 -17.21 -12.55 -5.62
C TYR A 51 -18.32 -13.13 -4.74
N GLN A 52 -17.97 -13.72 -3.59
CA GLN A 52 -18.93 -14.20 -2.60
C GLN A 52 -19.92 -13.10 -2.19
N LYS A 53 -19.41 -11.90 -1.86
CA LYS A 53 -20.24 -10.76 -1.45
C LYS A 53 -21.14 -10.25 -2.57
N ALA A 54 -20.62 -10.16 -3.79
CA ALA A 54 -21.35 -9.62 -4.94
C ALA A 54 -22.44 -10.58 -5.46
N TYR A 55 -22.18 -11.89 -5.46
CA TYR A 55 -23.06 -12.90 -6.06
C TYR A 55 -23.70 -13.86 -5.05
N ASN A 56 -23.57 -13.58 -3.74
CA ASN A 56 -24.08 -14.39 -2.65
C ASN A 56 -23.74 -15.89 -2.79
N THR A 57 -22.50 -16.18 -3.18
CA THR A 57 -21.99 -17.54 -3.43
C THR A 57 -21.05 -17.95 -2.30
N ASN A 58 -21.16 -19.18 -1.79
CA ASN A 58 -20.22 -19.67 -0.77
C ASN A 58 -18.89 -20.07 -1.41
N THR A 59 -17.81 -19.33 -1.09
CA THR A 59 -16.45 -19.61 -1.58
C THR A 59 -15.52 -20.13 -0.48
N GLU A 60 -16.02 -20.36 0.74
CA GLU A 60 -15.22 -20.67 1.93
C GLU A 60 -14.33 -21.90 1.76
N GLN A 61 -14.85 -22.98 1.16
CA GLN A 61 -14.06 -24.18 0.89
C GLN A 61 -12.95 -23.95 -0.14
N ILE A 62 -13.20 -23.11 -1.15
CA ILE A 62 -12.22 -22.77 -2.19
C ILE A 62 -11.11 -21.92 -1.57
N VAL A 63 -11.48 -20.90 -0.79
CA VAL A 63 -10.55 -20.06 -0.02
C VAL A 63 -9.70 -20.92 0.90
N HIS A 64 -10.30 -21.87 1.63
CA HIS A 64 -9.55 -22.74 2.53
C HIS A 64 -8.52 -23.59 1.78
N LYS A 65 -8.87 -24.17 0.62
CA LYS A 65 -7.92 -24.90 -0.23
C LYS A 65 -6.75 -24.03 -0.66
N TYR A 66 -6.99 -22.78 -1.08
CA TYR A 66 -5.94 -21.83 -1.40
C TYR A 66 -5.04 -21.49 -0.21
N ILE A 67 -5.60 -21.29 0.99
CA ILE A 67 -4.83 -21.07 2.22
C ILE A 67 -3.94 -22.28 2.54
N MET A 68 -4.44 -23.51 2.34
CA MET A 68 -3.63 -24.72 2.53
C MET A 68 -2.42 -24.80 1.60
N LYS A 69 -2.49 -24.19 0.40
CA LYS A 69 -1.34 -24.09 -0.52
C LYS A 69 -0.27 -23.11 -0.03
N LEU A 70 -0.62 -22.19 0.86
CA LEU A 70 0.32 -21.26 1.49
C LEU A 70 1.01 -21.85 2.74
N ALA A 71 0.48 -22.95 3.31
CA ALA A 71 1.00 -23.55 4.53
C ALA A 71 2.50 -23.89 4.50
N PRO A 72 3.08 -24.44 3.41
CA PRO A 72 4.52 -24.71 3.35
C PRO A 72 5.38 -23.45 3.47
N TYR A 73 4.92 -22.32 2.95
CA TYR A 73 5.62 -21.04 3.10
C TYR A 73 5.56 -20.56 4.55
N LEU A 74 4.38 -20.63 5.17
CA LEU A 74 4.14 -20.20 6.55
C LEU A 74 4.95 -21.01 7.57
N GLN A 75 5.49 -22.19 7.20
CA GLN A 75 6.35 -23.00 8.06
C GLN A 75 7.86 -22.68 7.95
N LYS A 76 8.30 -21.80 7.03
CA LYS A 76 9.73 -21.56 6.76
C LYS A 76 10.45 -20.64 7.76
N HIS A 77 9.74 -19.97 8.67
CA HIS A 77 10.26 -19.07 9.72
C HIS A 77 11.14 -17.89 9.23
N GLN A 78 11.30 -17.71 7.92
CA GLN A 78 11.97 -16.57 7.30
C GLN A 78 11.05 -16.03 6.19
N TYR A 79 10.63 -14.78 6.33
CA TYR A 79 9.61 -14.20 5.48
C TYR A 79 10.07 -12.86 4.91
N ASN A 80 9.60 -12.57 3.71
CA ASN A 80 9.40 -11.18 3.31
C ASN A 80 8.16 -10.70 4.08
N HIS A 81 8.23 -9.55 4.76
CA HIS A 81 7.13 -9.06 5.58
C HIS A 81 6.20 -8.10 4.85
N SER A 82 6.54 -7.68 3.62
CA SER A 82 5.80 -6.68 2.84
C SER A 82 4.35 -7.05 2.54
N LEU A 83 3.53 -6.03 2.25
CA LEU A 83 2.14 -6.21 1.88
C LEU A 83 1.99 -6.85 0.49
N PHE A 84 2.76 -6.43 -0.51
CA PHE A 84 2.57 -6.91 -1.88
C PHE A 84 3.38 -8.17 -2.22
N GLY A 85 4.46 -8.44 -1.49
CA GLY A 85 5.38 -9.55 -1.77
C GLY A 85 5.55 -10.55 -0.62
N GLY A 86 4.82 -10.41 0.48
CA GLY A 86 5.17 -11.10 1.71
C GLY A 86 4.01 -11.46 2.64
N LEU A 87 4.39 -11.76 3.88
CA LEU A 87 3.55 -12.29 4.94
C LEU A 87 2.35 -11.38 5.26
N SER A 88 2.55 -10.06 5.26
CA SER A 88 1.44 -9.11 5.48
C SER A 88 0.38 -9.21 4.39
N GLY A 89 0.76 -9.49 3.13
CA GLY A 89 -0.18 -9.71 2.02
C GLY A 89 -1.01 -10.96 2.17
N ILE A 90 -0.36 -12.06 2.56
CA ILE A 90 -1.02 -13.32 2.88
C ILE A 90 -2.04 -13.09 4.00
N ALA A 91 -1.59 -12.52 5.11
CA ALA A 91 -2.41 -12.30 6.29
C ALA A 91 -3.56 -11.31 6.02
N PHE A 92 -3.31 -10.25 5.26
CA PHE A 92 -4.35 -9.32 4.81
C PHE A 92 -5.46 -10.03 4.03
N SER A 93 -5.11 -10.90 3.08
CA SER A 93 -6.11 -11.66 2.32
C SER A 93 -6.92 -12.63 3.18
N MET A 94 -6.25 -13.30 4.12
CA MET A 94 -6.88 -14.23 5.07
C MET A 94 -7.80 -13.53 6.05
N ASP A 95 -7.40 -12.34 6.53
CA ASP A 95 -8.19 -11.50 7.42
C ASP A 95 -9.49 -11.03 6.74
N ILE A 96 -9.40 -10.54 5.50
CA ILE A 96 -10.59 -10.14 4.72
C ILE A 96 -11.52 -11.33 4.48
N ALA A 97 -10.98 -12.51 4.15
CA ALA A 97 -11.77 -13.72 3.91
C ALA A 97 -12.18 -14.47 5.20
N SER A 98 -11.87 -13.93 6.39
CA SER A 98 -12.07 -14.59 7.70
C SER A 98 -13.52 -14.70 8.16
N GLN A 99 -14.48 -14.26 7.34
CA GLN A 99 -15.90 -14.22 7.69
C GLN A 99 -16.18 -13.40 8.96
N ASN A 100 -15.70 -12.15 8.99
CA ASN A 100 -15.76 -11.25 10.14
C ASN A 100 -15.10 -11.84 11.40
N GLY A 101 -13.91 -12.41 11.22
CA GLY A 101 -13.12 -12.94 12.34
C GLY A 101 -13.51 -14.33 12.84
N ARG A 102 -14.47 -15.02 12.19
CA ARG A 102 -14.84 -16.39 12.58
C ARG A 102 -13.73 -17.40 12.28
N ASN A 103 -12.99 -17.21 11.20
CA ASN A 103 -11.98 -18.13 10.73
C ASN A 103 -10.55 -17.58 10.93
N TYR A 104 -9.57 -18.48 10.99
CA TYR A 104 -8.13 -18.20 10.91
C TYR A 104 -7.51 -17.31 12.01
N GLN A 105 -8.22 -16.98 13.09
CA GLN A 105 -7.69 -16.04 14.10
C GLN A 105 -6.40 -16.50 14.75
N ASN A 106 -6.24 -17.81 15.04
CA ASN A 106 -5.01 -18.32 15.64
C ASN A 106 -3.77 -18.06 14.76
N ILE A 107 -3.86 -18.33 13.46
CA ILE A 107 -2.74 -18.11 12.55
C ILE A 107 -2.51 -16.63 12.27
N LEU A 108 -3.58 -15.83 12.18
CA LEU A 108 -3.48 -14.39 12.03
C LEU A 108 -2.80 -13.74 13.23
N ASN A 109 -3.14 -14.14 14.46
CA ASN A 109 -2.50 -13.64 15.67
C ASN A 109 -1.00 -13.99 15.73
N ASN A 110 -0.63 -15.21 15.34
CA ASN A 110 0.78 -15.60 15.24
C ASN A 110 1.54 -14.76 14.20
N ILE A 111 0.91 -14.46 13.05
CA ILE A 111 1.50 -13.61 12.02
C ILE A 111 1.63 -12.16 12.52
N ASP A 112 0.63 -11.64 13.23
CA ASP A 112 0.67 -10.32 13.86
C ASP A 112 1.90 -10.21 14.78
N GLU A 113 2.13 -11.20 15.64
CA GLU A 113 3.31 -11.25 16.52
C GLU A 113 4.64 -11.27 15.76
N VAL A 114 4.75 -12.08 14.70
CA VAL A 114 5.95 -12.13 13.85
C VAL A 114 6.23 -10.77 13.21
N ILE A 115 5.21 -10.13 12.64
CA ILE A 115 5.33 -8.82 11.99
C ILE A 115 5.70 -7.73 13.01
N VAL A 116 5.05 -7.70 14.17
CA VAL A 116 5.34 -6.73 15.23
C VAL A 116 6.77 -6.88 15.73
N ASN A 117 7.23 -8.11 15.96
CA ASN A 117 8.60 -8.37 16.40
C ASN A 117 9.63 -7.96 15.34
N GLU A 118 9.37 -8.21 14.06
CA GLU A 118 10.23 -7.77 12.96
C GLU A 118 10.35 -6.23 12.92
N ILE A 119 9.24 -5.51 13.08
CA ILE A 119 9.24 -4.04 13.13
C ILE A 119 10.12 -3.56 14.27
N GLU A 120 9.95 -4.10 15.49
CA GLU A 120 10.74 -3.70 16.65
C GLU A 120 12.24 -4.01 16.45
N ASN A 121 12.58 -5.17 15.89
CA ASN A 121 13.97 -5.58 15.68
C ASN A 121 14.70 -4.77 14.61
N LYS A 122 13.99 -4.34 13.55
CA LYS A 122 14.60 -3.64 12.41
C LYS A 122 14.53 -2.12 12.48
N MET A 123 13.66 -1.55 13.32
CA MET A 123 13.43 -0.11 13.35
C MET A 123 14.72 0.68 13.62
N ASP A 124 15.53 0.24 14.59
CA ASP A 124 16.76 0.95 14.96
C ASP A 124 17.78 0.94 13.81
N GLN A 125 17.87 -0.16 13.06
CA GLN A 125 18.71 -0.22 11.86
C GLN A 125 18.17 0.72 10.77
N ILE A 126 16.86 0.68 10.49
CA ILE A 126 16.22 1.52 9.46
C ILE A 126 16.47 3.00 9.74
N LEU A 127 16.44 3.42 11.00
CA LEU A 127 16.68 4.81 11.42
C LEU A 127 18.12 5.28 11.17
N GLN A 128 19.10 4.37 11.09
CA GLN A 128 20.50 4.70 10.80
C GLN A 128 20.81 4.65 9.30
N GLU A 129 19.91 4.08 8.49
CA GLU A 129 20.09 3.97 7.06
C GLU A 129 19.60 5.24 6.34
N PRO A 130 20.23 5.60 5.21
CA PRO A 130 19.69 6.60 4.30
C PRO A 130 18.29 6.21 3.86
N LEU A 131 17.41 7.21 3.69
CA LEU A 131 16.03 6.99 3.30
C LEU A 131 15.94 6.05 2.09
N ASN A 132 15.14 4.99 2.22
CA ASN A 132 14.95 3.99 1.19
C ASN A 132 13.46 3.69 1.06
N PRO A 133 12.85 3.84 -0.13
CA PRO A 133 11.47 3.47 -0.39
C PRO A 133 11.10 2.07 0.11
N LEU A 134 12.01 1.09 0.01
CA LEU A 134 11.79 -0.27 0.51
C LEU A 134 11.48 -0.34 2.01
N ASN A 135 11.88 0.68 2.78
CA ASN A 135 11.64 0.74 4.22
C ASN A 135 10.31 1.42 4.56
N TYR A 136 9.82 2.37 3.75
CA TYR A 136 8.64 3.17 4.11
C TYR A 136 7.40 2.92 3.25
N ASP A 137 7.55 2.43 2.02
CA ASP A 137 6.50 2.51 1.02
C ASP A 137 5.32 1.52 1.23
N THR A 138 4.31 1.62 0.35
CA THR A 138 3.08 0.81 0.42
C THR A 138 3.29 -0.61 -0.09
N ILE A 139 4.24 -0.82 -1.00
CA ILE A 139 4.45 -2.10 -1.68
C ILE A 139 5.27 -3.04 -0.79
N SER A 140 6.45 -2.57 -0.40
CA SER A 140 7.50 -3.31 0.29
C SER A 140 7.66 -2.88 1.75
N GLY A 141 7.43 -1.60 2.03
CA GLY A 141 7.80 -0.98 3.30
C GLY A 141 6.72 -0.97 4.38
N LEU A 142 7.02 -0.18 5.41
CA LEU A 142 6.22 -0.07 6.63
C LEU A 142 4.82 0.50 6.41
N ALA A 143 4.56 1.27 5.34
CA ALA A 143 3.20 1.75 5.06
C ALA A 143 2.27 0.60 4.64
N GLY A 144 2.75 -0.34 3.83
CA GLY A 144 1.99 -1.54 3.48
C GLY A 144 1.77 -2.46 4.68
N ILE A 145 2.83 -2.70 5.45
CA ILE A 145 2.77 -3.53 6.66
C ILE A 145 1.80 -2.93 7.68
N GLY A 146 1.94 -1.62 7.95
CA GLY A 146 1.06 -0.90 8.86
C GLY A 146 -0.39 -0.87 8.37
N ARG A 147 -0.64 -0.86 7.05
CA ARG A 147 -2.01 -0.97 6.53
C ARG A 147 -2.66 -2.29 6.92
N TYR A 148 -1.93 -3.40 6.89
CA TYR A 148 -2.42 -4.69 7.40
C TYR A 148 -2.67 -4.63 8.90
N LEU A 149 -1.68 -4.20 9.70
CA LEU A 149 -1.83 -4.13 11.16
C LEU A 149 -3.02 -3.25 11.59
N LEU A 150 -3.29 -2.16 10.85
CA LEU A 150 -4.43 -1.28 11.08
C LEU A 150 -5.78 -2.00 10.95
N ASN A 151 -5.91 -3.02 10.08
CA ASN A 151 -7.15 -3.82 10.02
C ASN A 151 -7.39 -4.63 11.28
N ARG A 152 -6.33 -4.95 12.03
CA ARG A 152 -6.35 -5.88 13.16
C ARG A 152 -6.11 -5.22 14.51
N VAL A 153 -6.26 -3.91 14.60
CA VAL A 153 -6.01 -3.15 15.86
C VAL A 153 -7.00 -3.48 16.96
N ASP A 154 -8.24 -3.84 16.61
CA ASP A 154 -9.27 -4.24 17.57
C ASP A 154 -9.06 -5.68 18.09
N VAL A 155 -8.20 -6.46 17.45
CA VAL A 155 -7.93 -7.86 17.81
C VAL A 155 -6.67 -7.98 18.65
N ASN A 156 -5.63 -7.18 18.37
CA ASN A 156 -4.35 -7.26 19.07
C ASN A 156 -3.81 -5.86 19.41
N ALA A 157 -3.71 -5.56 20.71
CA ALA A 157 -3.24 -4.26 21.19
C ALA A 157 -1.76 -3.97 20.84
N THR A 158 -0.94 -5.00 20.58
CA THR A 158 0.46 -4.79 20.17
C THR A 158 0.54 -4.14 18.78
N ASN A 159 -0.47 -4.32 17.92
CA ASN A 159 -0.58 -3.68 16.62
C ASN A 159 -0.61 -2.15 16.76
N VAL A 160 -1.31 -1.63 17.78
CA VAL A 160 -1.37 -0.18 18.05
C VAL A 160 0.02 0.38 18.40
N LYS A 161 0.80 -0.35 19.19
CA LYS A 161 2.17 0.05 19.55
C LYS A 161 3.07 0.09 18.31
N ALA A 162 3.04 -0.95 17.48
CA ALA A 162 3.80 -1.02 16.25
C ALA A 162 3.41 0.12 15.27
N LEU A 163 2.11 0.38 15.12
CA LEU A 163 1.63 1.50 14.30
C LEU A 163 2.16 2.84 14.81
N LYS A 164 2.09 3.13 16.11
CA LYS A 164 2.64 4.38 16.67
C LYS A 164 4.15 4.53 16.40
N ARG A 165 4.91 3.43 16.41
CA ARG A 165 6.33 3.44 16.04
C ARG A 165 6.51 3.78 14.56
N ILE A 166 5.72 3.18 13.66
CA ILE A 166 5.71 3.49 12.22
C ILE A 166 5.35 4.97 11.99
N LEU A 167 4.31 5.49 12.65
CA LEU A 167 3.92 6.90 12.52
C LEU A 167 5.02 7.85 13.00
N THR A 168 5.71 7.48 14.08
CA THR A 168 6.85 8.26 14.59
C THR A 168 7.97 8.30 13.56
N TYR A 169 8.31 7.17 12.93
CA TYR A 169 9.29 7.11 11.86
C TYR A 169 8.90 8.00 10.67
N PHE A 170 7.64 7.98 10.23
CA PHE A 170 7.17 8.84 9.14
C PHE A 170 7.24 10.33 9.48
N LYS A 171 6.90 10.70 10.72
CA LYS A 171 7.12 12.06 11.23
C LYS A 171 8.60 12.44 11.18
N ASP A 172 9.48 11.57 11.66
CA ASP A 172 10.92 11.84 11.68
C ASP A 172 11.48 12.02 10.26
N ILE A 173 11.00 11.25 9.26
CA ILE A 173 11.34 11.48 7.85
C ILE A 173 10.87 12.86 7.38
N GLN A 174 9.59 13.18 7.61
CA GLN A 174 8.97 14.43 7.16
C GLN A 174 9.66 15.67 7.72
N HIS A 175 10.08 15.64 8.99
CA HIS A 175 10.71 16.77 9.67
C HIS A 175 12.24 16.69 9.70
N SER A 176 12.85 15.75 8.97
CA SER A 176 14.30 15.70 8.77
C SER A 176 14.79 16.86 7.89
N GLN A 177 16.10 17.16 7.96
CA GLN A 177 16.73 18.19 7.14
C GLN A 177 16.52 17.96 5.63
N ASN A 178 16.46 16.70 5.20
CA ASN A 178 16.32 16.28 3.81
C ASN A 178 14.92 15.69 3.54
N SER A 179 13.87 16.25 4.15
CA SER A 179 12.47 15.81 4.09
C SER A 179 12.10 15.01 2.81
N TRP A 180 11.85 13.70 2.97
CA TRP A 180 11.46 12.76 1.91
C TRP A 180 12.42 12.63 0.70
N VAL A 181 13.63 13.17 0.77
CA VAL A 181 14.65 13.00 -0.27
C VAL A 181 15.20 11.58 -0.26
N VAL A 182 14.96 10.86 -1.35
CA VAL A 182 15.53 9.54 -1.61
C VAL A 182 16.86 9.74 -2.34
N PRO A 183 18.01 9.37 -1.73
CA PRO A 183 19.31 9.56 -2.35
C PRO A 183 19.50 8.63 -3.55
N GLN A 184 20.42 9.00 -4.45
CA GLN A 184 20.75 8.25 -5.66
C GLN A 184 20.92 6.74 -5.41
N LYS A 185 21.69 6.36 -4.38
CA LYS A 185 21.98 4.95 -4.09
C LYS A 185 20.75 4.11 -3.73
N SER A 186 19.70 4.76 -3.20
CA SER A 186 18.44 4.15 -2.77
C SER A 186 17.39 4.08 -3.88
N GLN A 187 17.66 4.60 -5.09
CA GLN A 187 16.76 4.44 -6.23
C GLN A 187 16.65 2.96 -6.62
N PHE A 188 15.46 2.51 -7.04
CA PHE A 188 15.23 1.10 -7.40
C PHE A 188 15.97 0.70 -8.67
N LEU A 189 15.75 1.45 -9.76
CA LEU A 189 16.25 1.11 -11.09
C LEU A 189 17.63 1.71 -11.32
N LYS A 190 18.49 1.00 -12.06
CA LYS A 190 19.80 1.53 -12.44
C LYS A 190 19.67 2.81 -13.30
N SER A 191 18.65 2.90 -14.14
CA SER A 191 18.30 4.12 -14.89
C SER A 191 18.01 5.29 -13.96
N ASP A 192 17.22 5.06 -12.90
CA ASP A 192 16.87 6.08 -11.92
C ASP A 192 18.10 6.53 -11.13
N LYS A 193 19.00 5.59 -10.77
CA LYS A 193 20.31 5.93 -10.16
C LYS A 193 21.14 6.83 -11.07
N ASN A 194 21.13 6.58 -12.37
CA ASN A 194 21.90 7.39 -13.32
C ASN A 194 21.25 8.77 -13.58
N TYR A 195 19.94 8.87 -13.40
CA TYR A 195 19.17 10.10 -13.66
C TYR A 195 19.10 11.02 -12.44
N PHE A 196 18.69 10.51 -11.28
CA PHE A 196 18.55 11.27 -10.03
C PHE A 196 19.88 11.28 -9.26
N THR A 197 20.91 11.93 -9.81
CA THR A 197 22.26 11.87 -9.22
C THR A 197 22.36 12.56 -7.86
N GLU A 198 21.57 13.61 -7.60
CA GLU A 198 21.42 14.22 -6.27
C GLU A 198 20.24 13.64 -5.47
N GLY A 199 19.53 12.65 -6.04
CA GLY A 199 18.31 12.08 -5.45
C GLY A 199 17.03 12.76 -5.92
N ASN A 200 15.91 12.30 -5.38
CA ASN A 200 14.59 12.80 -5.73
C ASN A 200 13.62 12.75 -4.55
N ILE A 201 12.50 13.45 -4.66
CA ILE A 201 11.33 13.20 -3.81
C ILE A 201 10.34 12.38 -4.63
N ASN A 202 9.96 11.21 -4.11
CA ASN A 202 8.97 10.34 -4.73
C ASN A 202 7.57 10.71 -4.24
N LEU A 203 6.71 11.21 -5.14
CA LEU A 203 5.36 11.68 -4.87
C LEU A 203 4.28 10.62 -5.15
N GLY A 204 4.66 9.36 -5.35
CA GLY A 204 3.74 8.27 -5.59
C GLY A 204 3.04 7.77 -4.32
N LEU A 205 1.88 7.12 -4.51
CA LEU A 205 1.18 6.39 -3.45
C LEU A 205 1.79 4.99 -3.22
N ALA A 206 2.29 4.35 -4.28
CA ALA A 206 2.89 3.03 -4.17
C ALA A 206 4.28 3.07 -3.52
N HIS A 207 5.14 3.97 -3.99
CA HIS A 207 6.58 4.01 -3.65
C HIS A 207 7.05 5.35 -3.04
N GLY A 208 6.13 6.28 -2.83
CA GLY A 208 6.45 7.65 -2.43
C GLY A 208 5.77 8.07 -1.14
N VAL A 209 5.89 9.35 -0.82
CA VAL A 209 5.42 9.99 0.41
C VAL A 209 3.91 9.83 0.64
N LEU A 210 3.11 9.71 -0.43
CA LEU A 210 1.66 9.61 -0.30
C LEU A 210 1.21 8.31 0.39
N GLY A 211 1.96 7.23 0.26
CA GLY A 211 1.68 5.94 0.92
C GLY A 211 1.73 6.02 2.45
N PRO A 212 2.91 6.34 3.02
CA PRO A 212 3.08 6.61 4.46
C PRO A 212 2.04 7.57 5.04
N MET A 213 1.74 8.66 4.32
CA MET A 213 0.85 9.70 4.84
C MET A 213 -0.62 9.35 4.71
N SER A 214 -0.99 8.52 3.72
CA SER A 214 -2.30 7.87 3.68
C SER A 214 -2.49 6.93 4.87
N LEU A 215 -1.49 6.11 5.20
CA LEU A 215 -1.54 5.27 6.40
C LEU A 215 -1.65 6.14 7.67
N PHE A 216 -0.85 7.21 7.76
CA PHE A 216 -0.88 8.13 8.90
C PHE A 216 -2.29 8.68 9.13
N ALA A 217 -2.89 9.24 8.08
CA ALA A 217 -4.26 9.76 8.16
C ALA A 217 -5.28 8.69 8.53
N LEU A 218 -5.17 7.48 7.97
CA LEU A 218 -6.04 6.34 8.32
C LEU A 218 -5.92 5.94 9.80
N CYS A 219 -4.70 5.93 10.36
CA CYS A 219 -4.50 5.67 11.78
C CYS A 219 -5.18 6.73 12.64
N VAL A 220 -5.04 8.02 12.30
CA VAL A 220 -5.70 9.13 13.01
C VAL A 220 -7.23 9.00 12.94
N ILE A 221 -7.79 8.65 11.77
CA ILE A 221 -9.23 8.37 11.62
C ILE A 221 -9.69 7.23 12.53
N LYS A 222 -8.83 6.23 12.80
CA LYS A 222 -9.08 5.16 13.77
C LYS A 222 -8.70 5.49 15.21
N GLY A 223 -8.38 6.75 15.52
CA GLY A 223 -8.04 7.18 16.88
C GLY A 223 -6.63 6.76 17.32
N ILE A 224 -5.80 6.24 16.42
CA ILE A 224 -4.41 5.88 16.68
C ILE A 224 -3.52 7.06 16.31
N THR A 225 -3.15 7.83 17.32
CA THR A 225 -2.41 9.08 17.15
C THR A 225 -1.04 9.03 17.84
N ILE A 226 -0.13 9.88 17.35
CA ILE A 226 1.07 10.30 18.07
C ILE A 226 0.95 11.78 18.46
N GLU A 227 1.88 12.25 19.30
CA GLU A 227 1.95 13.66 19.69
C GLU A 227 2.03 14.56 18.45
N ASN A 228 1.32 15.69 18.46
CA ASN A 228 1.28 16.67 17.38
C ASN A 228 0.82 16.15 16.00
N HIS A 229 0.12 15.00 15.93
CA HIS A 229 -0.38 14.43 14.67
C HIS A 229 -1.14 15.43 13.78
N GLN A 230 -1.92 16.34 14.37
CA GLN A 230 -2.65 17.35 13.61
C GLN A 230 -1.71 18.31 12.87
N HIS A 231 -0.63 18.75 13.52
CA HIS A 231 0.36 19.63 12.90
C HIS A 231 1.13 18.89 11.80
N ILE A 232 1.52 17.64 12.05
CA ILE A 232 2.22 16.78 11.09
C ILE A 232 1.40 16.60 9.81
N LEU A 233 0.11 16.30 9.93
CA LEU A 233 -0.78 16.15 8.77
C LEU A 233 -1.05 17.49 8.05
N LYS A 234 -1.15 18.61 8.79
CA LYS A 234 -1.27 19.95 8.18
C LYS A 234 -0.01 20.36 7.42
N ASP A 235 1.16 20.07 7.96
CA ASP A 235 2.43 20.31 7.26
C ASP A 235 2.55 19.43 6.02
N MET A 236 2.09 18.18 6.09
CA MET A 236 2.06 17.31 4.93
C MET A 236 1.09 17.80 3.86
N TYR A 237 -0.07 18.32 4.23
CA TYR A 237 -0.98 18.98 3.28
C TYR A 237 -0.24 20.10 2.54
N LYS A 238 0.37 21.03 3.28
CA LYS A 238 1.17 22.15 2.71
C LYS A 238 2.30 21.64 1.81
N PHE A 239 3.00 20.59 2.24
CA PHE A 239 4.05 19.97 1.45
C PHE A 239 3.52 19.42 0.13
N ILE A 240 2.40 18.69 0.14
CA ILE A 240 1.81 18.11 -1.07
C ILE A 240 1.37 19.21 -2.03
N VAL A 241 0.71 20.27 -1.56
CA VAL A 241 0.19 21.34 -2.45
C VAL A 241 1.21 22.41 -2.83
N ASP A 242 2.48 22.23 -2.47
CA ASP A 242 3.57 23.12 -2.85
C ASP A 242 3.66 23.24 -4.38
N GLU A 243 3.76 24.47 -4.87
CA GLU A 243 3.79 24.79 -6.30
C GLU A 243 4.96 24.15 -7.05
N LYS A 244 6.05 23.79 -6.35
CA LYS A 244 7.17 23.07 -6.98
C LYS A 244 6.82 21.64 -7.39
N PHE A 245 5.77 21.06 -6.80
CA PHE A 245 5.31 19.71 -7.11
C PHE A 245 4.13 19.68 -8.07
N CYS A 246 3.46 20.81 -8.30
CA CYS A 246 2.17 20.86 -8.98
C CYS A 246 2.06 22.03 -9.95
N CYS A 247 1.63 21.75 -11.19
CA CYS A 247 1.24 22.76 -12.17
C CYS A 247 -0.13 22.44 -12.74
N ASN A 248 -1.05 23.42 -12.78
CA ASN A 248 -2.43 23.24 -13.24
C ASN A 248 -3.14 22.04 -12.58
N ASP A 249 -3.01 21.94 -11.25
CA ASP A 249 -3.52 20.83 -10.44
C ASP A 249 -2.96 19.45 -10.85
N ARG A 250 -1.84 19.37 -11.59
CA ARG A 250 -1.18 18.11 -11.95
C ARG A 250 0.11 17.94 -11.17
N TRP A 251 0.16 16.88 -10.36
CA TRP A 251 1.33 16.58 -9.54
C TRP A 251 2.38 15.81 -10.33
N LEU A 252 3.64 16.14 -10.06
CA LEU A 252 4.78 15.36 -10.51
C LEU A 252 4.74 13.97 -9.89
N GLN A 253 5.20 12.96 -10.62
CA GLN A 253 5.42 11.63 -10.05
C GLN A 253 6.63 11.62 -9.11
N ARG A 254 7.66 12.37 -9.52
CA ARG A 254 8.96 12.47 -8.87
C ARG A 254 9.52 13.88 -9.08
N TYR A 255 9.98 14.50 -8.02
CA TYR A 255 10.67 15.80 -8.05
C TYR A 255 12.18 15.57 -8.02
N ASP A 256 12.88 15.97 -9.08
CA ASP A 256 14.34 15.92 -9.18
C ASP A 256 14.96 17.15 -8.51
N LEU A 257 16.01 16.93 -7.72
CA LEU A 257 16.70 17.98 -6.99
C LEU A 257 17.64 18.82 -7.87
N ILE A 258 18.01 18.36 -9.07
CA ILE A 258 18.92 19.09 -9.97
C ILE A 258 18.16 19.99 -10.92
N SER A 259 17.17 19.43 -11.62
CA SER A 259 16.43 20.19 -12.64
C SER A 259 15.42 21.17 -12.04
N GLU A 260 15.13 21.09 -10.73
CA GLU A 260 14.09 21.80 -9.96
C GLU A 260 12.68 21.81 -10.61
N ARG A 261 12.52 21.13 -11.75
CA ARG A 261 11.34 20.99 -12.59
C ARG A 261 11.61 19.82 -13.52
N ASN A 262 11.03 18.66 -13.21
CA ASN A 262 10.98 17.61 -14.22
C ASN A 262 9.95 17.98 -15.27
N HIS A 263 10.30 17.68 -16.52
CA HIS A 263 9.39 17.67 -17.66
C HIS A 263 8.14 16.91 -17.22
N PHE A 264 6.96 17.53 -17.32
CA PHE A 264 5.68 16.86 -17.17
C PHE A 264 5.54 15.83 -18.29
N ASN A 265 6.32 14.74 -18.21
CA ASN A 265 6.15 13.58 -19.06
C ASN A 265 4.84 13.00 -18.60
N TYR A 266 3.79 13.34 -19.35
CA TYR A 266 2.43 12.91 -19.15
C TYR A 266 2.42 11.39 -19.21
N ILE A 267 2.42 10.78 -18.04
CA ILE A 267 2.24 9.35 -17.88
C ILE A 267 0.89 9.18 -17.21
N ARG A 268 0.14 8.23 -17.76
CA ARG A 268 -1.22 7.88 -17.38
C ARG A 268 -1.47 7.96 -15.88
N ASN A 269 -2.55 8.63 -15.50
CA ASN A 269 -2.98 8.73 -14.10
C ASN A 269 -3.29 7.32 -13.56
N GLY A 270 -2.42 6.80 -12.69
CA GLY A 270 -2.56 5.51 -12.04
C GLY A 270 -2.77 5.65 -10.54
N TRP A 271 -3.17 4.56 -9.88
CA TRP A 271 -3.22 4.58 -8.41
C TRP A 271 -1.82 4.71 -7.80
N CYS A 272 -0.80 4.14 -8.45
CA CYS A 272 0.58 4.12 -7.95
C CYS A 272 1.27 5.50 -8.01
N TYR A 273 0.99 6.28 -9.06
CA TYR A 273 1.53 7.61 -9.31
C TYR A 273 0.50 8.49 -10.03
N GLY A 274 0.46 9.77 -9.65
CA GLY A 274 -0.41 10.77 -10.25
C GLY A 274 -1.54 11.22 -9.34
N ASN A 275 -2.48 11.97 -9.92
CA ASN A 275 -3.50 12.71 -9.18
C ASN A 275 -4.48 11.79 -8.42
N THR A 276 -4.66 10.54 -8.85
CA THR A 276 -5.47 9.54 -8.14
C THR A 276 -4.92 9.28 -6.73
N GLY A 277 -3.60 9.19 -6.57
CA GLY A 277 -2.96 9.04 -5.28
C GLY A 277 -3.07 10.31 -4.44
N VAL A 278 -2.88 11.48 -5.07
CA VAL A 278 -2.96 12.79 -4.42
C VAL A 278 -4.36 13.04 -3.87
N MET A 279 -5.41 12.93 -4.71
CA MET A 279 -6.79 13.17 -4.28
C MET A 279 -7.16 12.28 -3.09
N THR A 280 -6.73 11.02 -3.11
CA THR A 280 -7.03 10.04 -2.05
C THR A 280 -6.31 10.42 -0.76
N THR A 281 -5.02 10.77 -0.84
CA THR A 281 -4.23 11.16 0.33
C THR A 281 -4.76 12.45 0.95
N LEU A 282 -5.06 13.46 0.13
CA LEU A 282 -5.65 14.72 0.59
C LEU A 282 -7.03 14.50 1.23
N PHE A 283 -7.86 13.63 0.65
CA PHE A 283 -9.15 13.29 1.23
C PHE A 283 -8.99 12.69 2.63
N LEU A 284 -8.07 11.73 2.78
CA LEU A 284 -7.79 11.09 4.07
C LEU A 284 -7.24 12.09 5.09
N ILE A 285 -6.33 12.97 4.70
CA ILE A 285 -5.81 14.04 5.57
C ILE A 285 -6.95 14.95 6.03
N GLY A 286 -7.80 15.40 5.10
CA GLY A 286 -8.95 16.25 5.43
C GLY A 286 -9.94 15.56 6.38
N GLN A 287 -10.22 14.27 6.17
CA GLN A 287 -11.05 13.47 7.09
C GLN A 287 -10.40 13.33 8.47
N ALA A 288 -9.10 13.04 8.54
CA ALA A 288 -8.35 12.89 9.78
C ALA A 288 -8.31 14.19 10.60
N LEU A 289 -8.26 15.34 9.92
CA LEU A 289 -8.23 16.67 10.53
C LEU A 289 -9.62 17.29 10.74
N GLN A 290 -10.67 16.69 10.18
CA GLN A 290 -12.01 17.29 10.04
C GLN A 290 -11.94 18.69 9.41
N ASP A 291 -11.12 18.81 8.36
CA ASP A 291 -10.80 20.07 7.69
C ASP A 291 -11.47 20.10 6.30
N ASP A 292 -12.56 20.88 6.21
CA ASP A 292 -13.36 20.98 5.00
C ASP A 292 -12.59 21.61 3.83
N GLU A 293 -11.64 22.50 4.07
CA GLU A 293 -10.85 23.14 3.02
C GLU A 293 -9.99 22.10 2.29
N ILE A 294 -9.30 21.24 3.06
CA ILE A 294 -8.49 20.15 2.50
C ILE A 294 -9.38 19.16 1.73
N ILE A 295 -10.58 18.86 2.25
CA ILE A 295 -11.55 17.99 1.56
C ILE A 295 -12.00 18.62 0.23
N GLN A 296 -12.24 19.94 0.17
CA GLN A 296 -12.60 20.61 -1.07
C GLN A 296 -11.44 20.60 -2.08
N THR A 297 -10.20 20.80 -1.63
CA THR A 297 -9.01 20.66 -2.49
C THR A 297 -8.95 19.26 -3.10
N SER A 298 -9.13 18.21 -2.29
CA SER A 298 -9.20 16.83 -2.79
C SER A 298 -10.30 16.62 -3.85
N LYS A 299 -11.51 17.14 -3.60
CA LYS A 299 -12.63 17.05 -4.56
C LYS A 299 -12.32 17.74 -5.88
N LYS A 300 -11.62 18.87 -5.87
CA LYS A 300 -11.18 19.57 -7.08
C LYS A 300 -10.23 18.68 -7.90
N VAL A 301 -9.25 18.05 -7.26
CA VAL A 301 -8.33 17.11 -7.93
C VAL A 301 -9.09 15.89 -8.46
N MET A 302 -10.06 15.37 -7.72
CA MET A 302 -10.92 14.27 -8.18
C MET A 302 -11.69 14.61 -9.45
N LEU A 303 -12.28 15.82 -9.51
CA LEU A 303 -12.96 16.28 -10.72
C LEU A 303 -12.02 16.36 -11.91
N GLN A 304 -10.76 16.74 -11.69
CA GLN A 304 -9.76 16.72 -12.75
C GLN A 304 -9.45 15.29 -13.20
N VAL A 305 -9.25 14.34 -12.29
CA VAL A 305 -8.99 12.93 -12.64
C VAL A 305 -10.14 12.33 -13.45
N VAL A 306 -11.39 12.56 -13.06
CA VAL A 306 -12.57 12.05 -13.76
C VAL A 306 -12.74 12.69 -15.15
N ASN A 307 -12.41 13.98 -15.26
CA ASN A 307 -12.50 14.71 -16.52
C ASN A 307 -11.22 14.65 -17.36
N ASP A 308 -10.17 13.98 -16.87
CA ASP A 308 -8.93 13.77 -17.63
C ASP A 308 -9.25 12.76 -18.72
N LYS A 309 -9.79 13.30 -19.83
CA LYS A 309 -9.88 12.61 -21.09
C LYS A 309 -8.46 12.47 -21.60
N GLU A 310 -7.73 11.52 -21.04
CA GLU A 310 -6.59 10.94 -21.73
C GLU A 310 -7.08 10.67 -23.16
N LYS A 311 -6.46 11.34 -24.14
CA LYS A 311 -6.49 10.88 -25.52
C LYS A 311 -5.81 9.52 -25.49
N ILE A 312 -6.58 8.46 -25.20
CA ILE A 312 -6.16 7.07 -25.35
C ILE A 312 -5.81 6.87 -26.83
#